data_AF-A0A5A7PNS9-F1
#
_entry.id   AF-A0A5A7PNS9-F1
#
_cell.length_a   1.000
_cell.length_b   1.000
_cell.length_c   1.000
_cell.angle_alpha   90.00
_cell.angle_beta   90.00
_cell.angle_gamma   90.00
#
_symmetry.space_group_name_H-M   'P 1'
#
loop_
_entity.id
_entity.type
_entity.pdbx_description
1 polymer ?
#
loop_
_entity_poly.entity_id
_entity_poly.type
_entity_poly.pdbx_seq_one_letter_code
_entity_poly.pdbx_strand_id
1 'polypeptide(L)'
;MSTFIPKLTVLLILLLLLHSVATPENPSNTTTTTTTYGPWLRGITIKNPRQTGCRQRPWMCRQDDTPSIRRCCCQNRCVDVTSDPNNCGLCGIRCPFTWQCCRGLCSNTNLSPFNCGGCRRRCFFPRFCFYGMCGYAQRLPPFPFPPRPRPPH
;
A
#
# COMPACT_ATOMS: atom_id res chain seq x y z
N MET A 1 0.61 27.07 -47.92
CA MET A 1 -0.54 26.26 -47.46
C MET A 1 -0.20 24.79 -47.16
N SER A 2 1.07 24.40 -46.94
CA SER A 2 1.44 22.97 -46.79
C SER A 2 1.77 22.52 -45.34
N THR A 3 1.93 23.46 -44.39
CA THR A 3 2.32 23.15 -42.99
C THR A 3 1.16 23.15 -41.99
N PHE A 4 -0.05 23.51 -42.43
CA PHE A 4 -1.25 23.55 -41.59
C PHE A 4 -1.99 22.20 -41.51
N ILE A 5 -1.93 21.40 -42.59
CA ILE A 5 -2.54 20.06 -42.68
C ILE A 5 -1.98 19.08 -41.64
N PRO A 6 -0.65 18.99 -41.37
CA PRO A 6 -0.14 18.08 -40.34
C PRO A 6 -0.51 18.54 -38.91
N LYS A 7 -0.65 19.84 -38.67
CA LYS A 7 -1.02 20.35 -37.33
C LYS A 7 -2.49 20.10 -37.00
N LEU A 8 -3.38 20.24 -37.99
CA LEU A 8 -4.81 19.99 -37.81
C LEU A 8 -5.10 18.49 -37.62
N THR A 9 -4.40 17.63 -38.37
CA THR A 9 -4.53 16.17 -38.24
C THR A 9 -3.98 15.68 -36.90
N VAL A 10 -2.81 16.18 -36.45
CA VAL A 10 -2.28 15.85 -35.12
C VAL A 10 -3.21 16.31 -33.98
N LEU A 11 -3.83 17.49 -34.10
CA LEU A 11 -4.80 17.98 -33.11
C LEU A 11 -6.07 17.11 -33.06
N LEU A 12 -6.59 16.70 -34.21
CA LEU A 12 -7.73 15.77 -34.31
C LEU A 12 -7.41 14.39 -33.72
N ILE A 13 -6.21 13.86 -33.97
CA ILE A 13 -5.77 12.57 -33.39
C ILE A 13 -5.62 12.70 -31.86
N LEU A 14 -5.05 13.81 -31.36
CA LEU A 14 -4.94 14.07 -29.92
C LEU A 14 -6.31 14.16 -29.25
N LEU A 15 -7.27 14.83 -29.89
CA LEU A 15 -8.65 14.90 -29.42
C LEU A 15 -9.32 13.52 -29.42
N LEU A 16 -9.16 12.71 -30.48
CA LEU A 16 -9.69 11.34 -30.52
C LEU A 16 -9.08 10.44 -29.41
N LEU A 17 -7.80 10.60 -29.09
CA LEU A 17 -7.14 9.88 -28.00
C LEU A 17 -7.59 10.35 -26.60
N LEU A 18 -8.07 11.59 -26.45
CA LEU A 18 -8.63 12.09 -25.19
C LEU A 18 -10.04 11.55 -24.91
N HIS A 19 -10.83 11.24 -25.93
CA HIS A 19 -12.20 10.72 -25.77
C HIS A 19 -12.27 9.20 -25.53
N SER A 20 -11.17 8.45 -25.74
CA SER A 20 -11.15 6.99 -25.56
C SER A 20 -10.88 6.52 -24.13
N VAL A 21 -10.79 7.44 -23.15
CA VAL A 21 -10.85 7.08 -21.73
C VAL A 21 -12.30 6.75 -21.37
N ALA A 22 -12.74 5.60 -21.86
CA ALA A 22 -13.91 4.90 -21.33
C ALA A 22 -13.55 4.45 -19.92
N THR A 23 -14.18 5.08 -18.93
CA THR A 23 -14.19 4.56 -17.56
C THR A 23 -14.68 3.12 -17.59
N PRO A 24 -14.03 2.16 -16.91
CA PRO A 24 -14.63 0.85 -16.72
C PRO A 24 -15.92 1.05 -15.92
N GLU A 25 -17.06 0.89 -16.58
CA GLU A 25 -18.30 0.58 -15.88
C GLU A 25 -18.02 -0.68 -15.07
N ASN A 26 -17.93 -0.51 -13.76
CA ASN A 26 -17.92 -1.63 -12.84
C ASN A 26 -19.30 -2.29 -12.99
N PRO A 27 -19.41 -3.53 -13.49
CA PRO A 27 -20.66 -4.23 -13.44
C PRO A 27 -21.00 -4.35 -11.95
N SER A 28 -21.95 -3.55 -11.50
CA SER A 28 -22.75 -3.94 -10.36
C SER A 28 -23.38 -5.26 -10.78
N ASN A 29 -22.74 -6.35 -10.34
CA ASN A 29 -23.30 -7.69 -10.41
C ASN A 29 -24.57 -7.65 -9.55
N THR A 30 -25.67 -7.18 -10.14
CA THR A 30 -27.01 -7.53 -9.70
C THR A 30 -27.07 -9.03 -9.92
N THR A 31 -26.70 -9.75 -8.87
CA THR A 31 -26.77 -11.20 -8.85
C THR A 31 -28.27 -11.49 -8.76
N THR A 32 -28.92 -11.53 -9.91
CA THR A 32 -30.26 -12.09 -10.05
C THR A 32 -30.07 -13.58 -9.81
N THR A 33 -29.98 -13.96 -8.53
CA THR A 33 -30.05 -15.36 -8.12
C THR A 33 -31.45 -15.81 -8.50
N THR A 34 -31.56 -16.41 -9.69
CA THR A 34 -32.68 -17.27 -10.08
C THR A 34 -32.61 -18.50 -9.19
N THR A 35 -33.03 -18.30 -7.96
CA THR A 35 -32.97 -19.32 -6.94
C THR A 35 -34.15 -20.26 -7.14
N THR A 36 -33.85 -21.44 -7.67
CA THR A 36 -34.74 -22.59 -7.85
C THR A 36 -35.21 -23.13 -6.49
N TYR A 37 -36.02 -22.38 -5.75
CA TYR A 37 -36.66 -22.86 -4.52
C TYR A 37 -38.18 -22.79 -4.63
N GLY A 38 -38.83 -23.85 -4.14
CA GLY A 38 -40.27 -24.04 -4.23
C GLY A 38 -41.10 -22.95 -3.51
N PRO A 39 -42.42 -22.88 -3.77
CA PRO A 39 -43.29 -21.79 -3.34
C PRO A 39 -43.29 -21.47 -1.84
N TRP A 40 -43.01 -22.46 -0.99
CA TRP A 40 -43.02 -22.37 0.48
C TRP A 40 -41.73 -21.79 1.08
N LEU A 41 -40.63 -21.79 0.33
CA LEU A 41 -39.35 -21.25 0.80
C LEU A 41 -39.23 -19.75 0.56
N ARG A 42 -40.11 -19.13 -0.23
CA ARG A 42 -40.09 -17.68 -0.52
C ARG A 42 -40.25 -16.78 0.71
N GLY A 43 -40.89 -17.28 1.78
CA GLY A 43 -41.03 -16.55 3.05
C GLY A 43 -39.92 -16.82 4.07
N ILE A 44 -39.15 -17.90 3.87
CA ILE A 44 -38.04 -18.33 4.76
C ILE A 44 -36.69 -17.93 4.16
N THR A 45 -36.64 -17.63 2.85
CA THR A 45 -35.49 -17.00 2.21
C THR A 45 -35.31 -15.58 2.72
N ILE A 46 -34.60 -15.49 3.85
CA ILE A 46 -33.54 -14.52 4.05
C ILE A 46 -34.03 -13.07 3.91
N LYS A 47 -34.73 -12.57 4.94
CA LYS A 47 -34.91 -11.12 5.18
C LYS A 47 -33.59 -10.37 5.49
N ASN A 48 -32.45 -11.07 5.53
CA ASN A 48 -31.13 -10.48 5.54
C ASN A 48 -30.12 -11.58 5.21
N PRO A 49 -29.51 -11.63 4.02
CA PRO A 49 -28.42 -12.58 3.79
C PRO A 49 -27.41 -12.28 4.87
N ARG A 50 -26.97 -13.31 5.61
CA ARG A 50 -25.81 -13.17 6.48
C ARG A 50 -24.70 -12.67 5.56
N GLN A 51 -24.49 -11.36 5.52
CA GLN A 51 -23.55 -10.75 4.62
C GLN A 51 -22.18 -11.26 5.06
N THR A 52 -21.67 -12.24 4.32
CA THR A 52 -20.36 -12.82 4.58
C THR A 52 -19.34 -11.76 4.26
N GLY A 53 -18.66 -11.24 5.28
CA GLY A 53 -17.64 -10.21 5.14
C GLY A 53 -17.97 -8.92 5.88
N CYS A 54 -17.14 -7.90 5.65
CA CYS A 54 -17.15 -6.68 6.45
C CYS A 54 -17.80 -5.47 5.77
N ARG A 55 -18.25 -5.58 4.50
CA ARG A 55 -18.69 -4.43 3.69
C ARG A 55 -19.80 -3.62 4.35
N GLN A 56 -20.65 -4.28 5.12
CA GLN A 56 -21.83 -3.70 5.76
C GLN A 56 -21.68 -3.59 7.28
N ARG A 57 -20.60 -4.18 7.82
CA ARG A 57 -20.23 -4.11 9.22
C ARG A 57 -18.72 -3.84 9.36
N PRO A 58 -18.19 -2.69 8.91
CA PRO A 58 -16.75 -2.45 8.88
C PRO A 58 -16.08 -2.51 10.26
N TRP A 59 -16.85 -2.17 11.30
CA TRP A 59 -16.44 -2.23 12.70
C TRP A 59 -15.98 -3.62 13.15
N MET A 60 -16.48 -4.69 12.54
CA MET A 60 -16.06 -6.06 12.88
C MET A 60 -14.59 -6.35 12.56
N CYS A 61 -13.98 -5.57 11.66
CA CYS A 61 -12.56 -5.70 11.36
C CYS A 61 -11.67 -5.05 12.41
N ARG A 62 -12.21 -4.11 13.20
CA ARG A 62 -11.44 -3.39 14.20
C ARG A 62 -11.23 -4.35 15.38
N GLN A 63 -10.02 -4.88 15.49
CA GLN A 63 -9.63 -5.74 16.60
C GLN A 63 -8.87 -4.86 17.59
N ASP A 64 -9.49 -4.58 18.74
CA ASP A 64 -9.02 -3.58 19.70
C ASP A 64 -7.89 -4.12 20.61
N ASP A 65 -7.51 -5.39 20.45
CA ASP A 65 -6.67 -6.08 21.44
C ASP A 65 -5.16 -5.92 21.22
N THR A 66 -4.70 -5.28 20.13
CA THR A 66 -3.27 -5.01 19.95
C THR A 66 -2.98 -3.58 19.48
N PRO A 67 -2.14 -2.81 20.19
CA PRO A 67 -1.82 -1.42 19.85
C PRO A 67 -1.05 -1.26 18.52
N SER A 68 -0.68 -2.38 17.89
CA SER A 68 0.18 -2.41 16.70
C SER A 68 -0.53 -2.81 15.42
N ILE A 69 -1.71 -3.42 15.48
CA ILE A 69 -2.42 -3.95 14.31
C ILE A 69 -3.69 -3.15 14.13
N ARG A 70 -3.84 -2.56 12.94
CA ARG A 70 -5.05 -1.86 12.54
C ARG A 70 -5.60 -2.57 11.32
N ARG A 71 -6.80 -3.10 11.45
CA ARG A 71 -7.49 -3.77 10.36
C ARG A 71 -8.64 -2.89 9.85
N CYS A 72 -8.72 -2.77 8.54
CA CYS A 72 -9.79 -2.05 7.85
C CYS A 72 -10.55 -3.01 6.93
N CYS A 73 -11.82 -2.71 6.69
CA CYS A 73 -12.58 -3.42 5.68
C CYS A 73 -12.18 -2.92 4.28
N CYS A 74 -11.50 -3.76 3.50
CA CYS A 74 -11.16 -3.48 2.11
C CYS A 74 -11.81 -4.54 1.23
N GLN A 75 -12.65 -4.15 0.27
CA GLN A 75 -13.29 -5.09 -0.67
C GLN A 75 -14.00 -6.28 0.02
N ASN A 76 -14.80 -5.99 1.05
CA ASN A 76 -15.55 -6.98 1.85
C ASN A 76 -14.69 -7.96 2.69
N ARG A 77 -13.37 -7.76 2.77
CA ARG A 77 -12.47 -8.52 3.66
C ARG A 77 -11.76 -7.61 4.65
N CYS A 78 -11.47 -8.14 5.84
CA CYS A 78 -10.62 -7.44 6.81
C CYS A 78 -9.16 -7.56 6.39
N VAL A 79 -8.51 -6.42 6.15
CA VAL A 79 -7.10 -6.35 5.75
C VAL A 79 -6.32 -5.60 6.81
N ASP A 80 -5.13 -6.09 7.12
CA ASP A 80 -4.20 -5.40 8.00
C ASP A 80 -3.54 -4.24 7.27
N VAL A 81 -3.96 -3.02 7.59
CA VAL A 81 -3.41 -1.82 6.97
C VAL A 81 -2.10 -1.38 7.60
N THR A 82 -1.60 -2.08 8.62
CA THR A 82 -0.34 -1.70 9.30
C THR A 82 0.91 -2.33 8.72
N SER A 83 0.76 -3.46 8.02
CA SER A 83 1.86 -4.23 7.43
C SER A 83 1.66 -4.59 5.96
N ASP A 84 0.45 -4.52 5.41
CA ASP A 84 0.21 -4.83 4.00
C ASP A 84 0.79 -3.73 3.08
N PRO A 85 1.79 -4.04 2.23
CA PRO A 85 2.38 -3.06 1.33
C PRO A 85 1.40 -2.56 0.26
N ASN A 86 0.30 -3.27 0.01
CA ASN A 86 -0.73 -2.89 -0.96
C ASN A 86 -1.93 -2.14 -0.35
N ASN A 87 -2.01 -2.07 0.98
CA ASN A 87 -3.08 -1.41 1.72
C ASN A 87 -2.53 -0.64 2.93
N CYS A 88 -1.38 0.03 2.74
CA CYS A 88 -0.65 0.64 3.84
C CYS A 88 -1.35 1.91 4.36
N GLY A 89 -1.76 1.90 5.62
CA GLY A 89 -2.50 2.99 6.26
C GLY A 89 -3.99 2.97 5.91
N LEU A 90 -4.34 2.88 4.63
CA LEU A 90 -5.71 2.70 4.12
C LEU A 90 -5.76 1.72 2.95
N CYS A 91 -6.97 1.24 2.66
CA CYS A 91 -7.25 0.36 1.53
C CYS A 91 -6.80 0.98 0.20
N GLY A 92 -6.10 0.20 -0.63
CA GLY A 92 -5.64 0.60 -1.96
C GLY A 92 -4.38 1.48 -1.98
N ILE A 93 -3.88 1.92 -0.82
CA ILE A 93 -2.61 2.66 -0.76
C ILE A 93 -1.46 1.66 -0.86
N ARG A 94 -0.70 1.76 -1.96
CA ARG A 94 0.49 0.94 -2.19
C ARG A 94 1.74 1.72 -1.85
N CYS A 95 2.69 1.07 -1.17
CA CYS A 95 3.99 1.66 -0.96
C CYS A 95 4.82 1.72 -2.25
N PRO A 96 5.73 2.70 -2.38
CA PRO A 96 6.66 2.78 -3.49
C PRO A 96 7.53 1.52 -3.61
N PHE A 97 8.11 1.30 -4.78
CA PHE A 97 9.00 0.16 -5.01
C PHE A 97 10.15 0.15 -3.99
N THR A 98 10.44 -1.02 -3.41
CA THR A 98 11.39 -1.29 -2.31
C THR A 98 11.00 -0.78 -0.90
N TRP A 99 9.90 -0.04 -0.76
CA TRP A 99 9.44 0.42 0.54
C TRP A 99 8.56 -0.64 1.21
N GLN A 100 8.58 -0.65 2.55
CA GLN A 100 7.72 -1.54 3.33
C GLN A 100 6.67 -0.74 4.10
N CYS A 101 5.53 -1.35 4.35
CA CYS A 101 4.52 -0.77 5.23
C CYS A 101 4.90 -1.03 6.69
N CYS A 102 5.24 0.04 7.42
CA CYS A 102 5.58 -0.02 8.83
C CYS A 102 4.59 0.81 9.64
N ARG A 103 3.74 0.13 10.42
CA ARG A 103 2.70 0.75 11.26
C ARG A 103 1.73 1.63 10.45
N GLY A 104 1.42 1.21 9.22
CA GLY A 104 0.53 1.95 8.33
C GLY A 104 1.17 3.14 7.63
N LEU A 105 2.50 3.26 7.68
CA LEU A 105 3.26 4.24 6.94
C LEU A 105 4.30 3.56 6.07
N CYS A 106 4.38 3.97 4.81
CA CYS A 106 5.44 3.48 3.93
C CYS A 106 6.79 4.00 4.39
N SER A 107 7.75 3.11 4.58
CA SER A 107 9.11 3.45 5.00
C SER A 107 10.13 2.80 4.09
N ASN A 108 11.15 3.58 3.70
CA ASN A 108 12.29 3.07 2.96
C ASN A 108 13.20 2.29 3.92
N THR A 109 13.09 0.97 3.92
CA THR A 109 13.87 0.13 4.82
C THR A 109 15.36 0.08 4.47
N ASN A 110 15.76 0.57 3.29
CA ASN A 110 17.16 0.59 2.89
C ASN A 110 17.97 1.73 3.54
N LEU A 111 17.29 2.82 3.91
CA LEU A 111 17.91 4.06 4.39
C LEU A 111 17.32 4.54 5.72
N SER A 112 16.14 4.06 6.11
CA SER A 112 15.48 4.52 7.33
C SER A 112 16.28 4.13 8.57
N PRO A 113 16.73 5.10 9.40
CA PRO A 113 17.45 4.79 10.63
C PRO A 113 16.55 4.12 11.68
N PHE A 114 15.22 4.18 11.53
CA PHE A 114 14.23 3.60 12.45
C PHE A 114 13.61 2.29 11.93
N ASN A 115 13.76 1.99 10.64
CA ASN A 115 13.20 0.80 9.98
C ASN A 115 14.23 0.12 9.07
N CYS A 116 15.48 -0.01 9.51
CA CYS A 116 16.57 -0.52 8.69
C CYS A 116 16.47 -2.02 8.43
N GLY A 117 16.33 -2.42 7.16
CA GLY A 117 16.13 -3.80 6.74
C GLY A 117 14.79 -4.41 7.18
N GLY A 118 13.91 -3.62 7.80
CA GLY A 118 12.62 -4.06 8.31
C GLY A 118 12.03 -3.11 9.34
N CYS A 119 10.74 -3.23 9.58
CA CYS A 119 10.02 -2.35 10.51
C CYS A 119 10.54 -2.46 11.95
N ARG A 120 10.61 -1.32 12.65
CA ARG A 120 11.07 -1.17 14.05
C ARG A 120 12.53 -1.61 14.28
N ARG A 121 13.35 -1.67 13.23
CA ARG A 121 14.79 -1.93 13.35
C ARG A 121 15.56 -0.63 13.32
N ARG A 122 15.94 -0.14 14.51
CA ARG A 122 16.70 1.10 14.65
C ARG A 122 18.21 0.84 14.60
N CYS A 123 18.95 1.64 13.85
CA CYS A 123 20.40 1.65 13.95
C CYS A 123 20.85 2.50 15.14
N PHE A 124 21.76 1.96 15.95
CA PHE A 124 22.36 2.71 17.07
C PHE A 124 23.44 3.66 16.53
N PHE A 125 23.47 4.89 17.05
CA PHE A 125 24.45 5.89 16.63
C PHE A 125 25.89 5.45 17.01
N PRO A 126 26.92 5.62 16.17
CA PRO A 126 26.99 6.37 14.90
C PRO A 126 26.74 5.51 13.63
N ARG A 127 26.03 4.38 13.76
CA ARG A 127 25.76 3.49 12.62
C ARG A 127 24.58 4.02 11.82
N PHE A 128 24.78 4.19 10.51
CA PHE A 128 23.74 4.57 9.58
C PHE A 128 23.12 3.33 8.91
N CYS A 129 21.89 3.48 8.42
CA CYS A 129 21.25 2.47 7.61
C CYS A 129 21.65 2.65 6.15
N PHE A 130 22.26 1.63 5.56
CA PHE A 130 22.57 1.58 4.13
C PHE A 130 22.22 0.20 3.59
N TYR A 131 21.51 0.16 2.47
CA TYR A 131 21.03 -1.08 1.82
C TYR A 131 20.33 -2.06 2.79
N GLY A 132 19.65 -1.53 3.80
CA GLY A 132 18.90 -2.33 4.77
C GLY A 132 19.75 -2.94 5.88
N MET A 133 21.00 -2.49 6.03
CA MET A 133 21.91 -2.97 7.06
C MET A 133 22.50 -1.79 7.86
N CYS A 134 22.52 -1.93 9.18
CA CYS A 134 23.15 -0.95 10.05
C CYS A 134 24.67 -1.06 9.97
N GLY A 135 25.34 0.02 9.56
CA GLY A 135 26.80 0.07 9.46
C GLY A 135 27.38 -0.67 8.25
N TYR A 136 26.58 -0.90 7.20
CA TYR A 136 27.07 -1.46 5.93
C TYR A 136 28.29 -0.65 5.44
N ALA A 137 29.43 -1.34 5.27
CA ALA A 137 30.73 -0.79 4.89
C ALA A 137 31.38 0.24 5.86
N GLN A 138 30.95 0.35 7.12
CA GLN A 138 31.64 1.19 8.12
C GLN A 138 32.96 0.57 8.59
N ARG A 139 33.99 0.64 7.74
CA ARG A 139 35.31 1.12 8.17
C ARG A 139 35.40 2.59 7.79
N LEU A 140 34.46 3.45 8.21
CA LEU A 140 34.86 4.86 8.33
C LEU A 140 35.95 4.81 9.39
N PRO A 141 37.19 5.17 9.05
CA PRO A 141 38.25 5.07 10.02
C PRO A 141 37.89 6.03 11.18
N PRO A 142 38.37 5.83 12.41
CA PRO A 142 37.99 6.64 13.58
C PRO A 142 38.27 8.13 13.38
N PHE A 143 37.24 8.96 13.26
CA PHE A 143 37.39 10.42 13.14
C PHE A 143 38.02 10.96 14.44
N PRO A 144 39.13 11.72 14.41
CA PRO A 144 39.72 12.46 13.28
C PRO A 144 40.76 11.69 12.44
N PHE A 145 40.79 11.96 11.13
CA PHE A 145 41.94 11.65 10.26
C PHE A 145 42.77 12.89 10.03
N PRO A 146 44.11 12.81 10.16
CA PRO A 146 44.89 11.65 10.65
C PRO A 146 44.75 11.43 12.18
N PRO A 147 44.94 10.19 12.67
CA PRO A 147 45.00 9.92 14.11
C PRO A 147 46.10 10.78 14.75
N ARG A 148 45.82 11.37 15.93
CA ARG A 148 46.83 12.18 16.64
C ARG A 148 48.05 11.31 16.95
N PRO A 149 49.29 11.82 16.76
CA PRO A 149 50.50 11.13 17.20
C PRO A 149 50.38 10.79 18.69
N ARG A 150 50.78 9.57 19.07
CA ARG A 150 50.93 9.25 20.51
C ARG A 150 52.11 10.06 21.05
N PRO A 151 51.99 10.70 22.22
CA PRO A 151 53.13 11.37 22.85
C PRO A 151 54.21 10.33 23.19
N PRO A 152 55.50 10.69 23.09
CA PRO A 152 56.58 9.82 23.54
C PRO A 152 56.48 9.61 25.06
N HIS A 153 56.66 8.35 25.48
CA HIS A 153 56.83 7.93 26.86
C HIS A 153 58.28 8.15 27.30
#